data_AF-A0A927GHC4-F1
#
_entry.id   AF-A0A927GHC4-F1
#
_cell.length_a   1.000
_cell.length_b   1.000
_cell.length_c   1.000
_cell.angle_alpha   90.00
_cell.angle_beta   90.00
_cell.angle_gamma   90.00
#
_symmetry.space_group_name_H-M   'P 1'
#
loop_
_entity.id
_entity.type
_entity.pdbx_description
1 polymer ?
#
loop_
_entity_poly.entity_id
_entity_poly.type
_entity_poly.pdbx_seq_one_letter_code
_entity_poly.pdbx_strand_id
1 'polypeptide(L)'
;MTNEESKSSGTALENKSFSDQISPLLTDLLYPSESDEPLEPVTCYLKQPEPITVSQIKDWQMLPPSVYVEELPEADFWEPVTTEQEWYGDEEKARTAKFQELKQLFEKELTVRQQFRVGETEMDVYLLGRQTDGERVGIKTKVVVT
;
A
#
# COMPACT_ATOMS: atom_id res chain seq x y z
N MET A 1 47.52 -6.50 28.77
CA MET A 1 46.33 -7.11 28.17
C MET A 1 46.11 -6.43 26.84
N THR A 2 46.28 -7.20 25.78
CA THR A 2 46.14 -6.81 24.38
C THR A 2 44.66 -6.53 24.09
N ASN A 3 44.33 -5.33 23.62
CA ASN A 3 43.05 -5.07 22.98
C ASN A 3 43.31 -5.04 21.47
N GLU A 4 43.24 -6.21 20.85
CA GLU A 4 43.23 -6.37 19.41
C GLU A 4 41.80 -6.19 18.88
N GLU A 5 41.62 -5.11 18.13
CA GLU A 5 40.85 -4.95 16.91
C GLU A 5 39.63 -5.89 16.70
N SER A 6 38.44 -5.34 16.94
CA SER A 6 37.22 -5.85 16.32
C SER A 6 37.23 -5.54 14.83
N LYS A 7 37.26 -6.60 14.02
CA LYS A 7 37.27 -6.56 12.55
C LYS A 7 36.08 -5.78 11.99
N SER A 8 36.42 -4.86 11.10
CA SER A 8 35.51 -4.19 10.18
C SER A 8 35.17 -5.08 8.98
N SER A 9 34.01 -4.78 8.40
CA SER A 9 33.60 -4.97 7.01
C SER A 9 33.04 -6.33 6.57
N GLY A 10 31.75 -6.30 6.21
CA GLY A 10 31.12 -7.31 5.37
C GLY A 10 29.60 -7.15 5.24
N THR A 11 29.17 -6.25 4.33
CA THR A 11 27.84 -6.23 3.67
C THR A 11 26.65 -5.69 4.46
N ALA A 12 26.57 -4.36 4.61
CA ALA A 12 25.29 -3.67 4.76
C ALA A 12 24.77 -3.31 3.36
N LEU A 13 24.23 -4.30 2.64
CA LEU A 13 23.18 -3.97 1.68
C LEU A 13 22.02 -3.45 2.55
N GLU A 14 21.75 -2.16 2.47
CA GLU A 14 20.72 -1.49 3.25
C GLU A 14 19.37 -2.17 2.96
N ASN A 15 18.92 -3.07 3.83
CA ASN A 15 17.54 -3.55 3.85
C ASN A 15 16.67 -2.37 4.32
N LYS A 16 16.41 -1.42 3.43
CA LYS A 16 15.44 -0.34 3.67
C LYS A 16 14.08 -0.98 3.88
N SER A 17 13.38 -0.57 4.95
CA SER A 17 12.03 -1.06 5.21
C SER A 17 11.13 -0.73 4.02
N PHE A 18 10.07 -1.51 3.79
CA PHE A 18 9.10 -1.22 2.73
C PHE A 18 8.57 0.22 2.85
N SER A 19 8.33 0.69 4.08
CA SER A 19 7.91 2.07 4.36
C SER A 19 8.92 3.11 3.88
N ASP A 20 10.23 2.84 3.98
CA ASP A 20 11.28 3.74 3.49
C ASP A 20 11.34 3.77 1.96
N GLN A 21 11.06 2.63 1.32
CA GLN A 21 11.06 2.51 -0.14
C GLN A 21 9.81 3.16 -0.76
N ILE A 22 8.66 3.03 -0.11
CA ILE A 22 7.38 3.51 -0.66
C ILE A 22 7.17 5.02 -0.45
N SER A 23 7.63 5.59 0.67
CA SER A 23 7.42 7.01 1.00
C SER A 23 7.75 8.00 -0.13
N PRO A 24 8.90 7.91 -0.84
CA PRO A 24 9.18 8.81 -1.95
C PRO A 24 8.23 8.64 -3.14
N LEU A 25 7.67 7.44 -3.36
CA LEU A 25 6.72 7.17 -4.45
C LEU A 25 5.32 7.76 -4.19
N LEU A 26 4.97 7.96 -2.92
CA LEU A 26 3.68 8.54 -2.52
C LEU A 26 3.68 10.07 -2.52
N THR A 27 4.85 10.70 -2.64
CA THR A 27 4.98 12.16 -2.59
C THR A 27 4.28 12.80 -3.79
N ASP A 28 3.35 13.71 -3.51
CA ASP A 28 2.48 14.38 -4.47
C ASP A 28 1.68 13.41 -5.38
N LEU A 29 1.43 12.18 -4.91
CA LEU A 29 0.64 11.19 -5.62
C LEU A 29 -0.76 11.10 -5.01
N LEU A 30 -1.74 11.63 -5.73
CA LEU A 30 -3.15 11.61 -5.34
C LEU A 30 -3.87 10.45 -6.02
N TYR A 31 -4.81 9.83 -5.32
CA TYR A 31 -5.66 8.78 -5.86
C TYR A 31 -6.94 9.38 -6.45
N PRO A 32 -7.31 9.05 -7.71
CA PRO A 32 -8.42 9.70 -8.40
C PRO A 32 -9.74 9.34 -7.71
N SER A 33 -10.41 10.36 -7.20
CA SER A 33 -11.75 10.34 -6.64
C SER A 33 -12.33 11.74 -6.73
N GLU A 34 -13.52 12.00 -6.19
CA GLU A 34 -14.05 13.37 -6.16
C GLU A 34 -13.20 14.36 -5.36
N SER A 35 -12.39 13.86 -4.42
CA SER A 35 -11.55 14.68 -3.53
C SER A 35 -10.04 14.60 -3.82
N ASP A 36 -9.60 13.76 -4.77
CA ASP A 36 -8.19 13.51 -5.08
C ASP A 36 -7.28 13.39 -3.83
N GLU A 37 -7.56 12.39 -2.98
CA GLU A 37 -6.88 12.23 -1.68
C GLU A 37 -5.47 11.63 -1.81
N PRO A 38 -4.53 11.97 -0.91
CA PRO A 38 -3.19 11.41 -0.92
C PRO A 38 -3.16 9.94 -0.54
N LEU A 39 -2.05 9.29 -0.86
CA LEU A 39 -1.73 7.92 -0.43
C LEU A 39 -0.82 7.98 0.79
N GLU A 40 -1.17 7.21 1.81
CA GLU A 40 -0.38 7.11 3.05
C GLU A 40 0.08 5.68 3.28
N PRO A 41 1.33 5.45 3.72
CA PRO A 41 1.77 4.13 4.11
C PRO A 41 1.01 3.66 5.36
N VAL A 42 0.69 2.36 5.41
CA VAL A 42 -0.01 1.75 6.56
C VAL A 42 0.62 0.43 6.93
N THR A 43 0.59 0.10 8.22
CA THR A 43 1.02 -1.20 8.75
C THR A 43 -0.17 -1.91 9.40
N CYS A 44 -0.20 -3.23 9.27
CA CYS A 44 -1.24 -4.08 9.82
C CYS A 44 -0.58 -5.15 10.69
N TYR A 45 -1.02 -5.28 11.95
CA TYR A 45 -0.44 -6.24 12.89
C TYR A 45 -0.81 -7.70 12.58
N LEU A 46 -1.67 -7.93 11.58
CA LEU A 46 -2.14 -9.24 11.14
C LEU A 46 -1.08 -9.96 10.29
N LYS A 47 -0.31 -10.82 10.95
CA LYS A 47 0.85 -11.52 10.36
C LYS A 47 0.52 -12.89 9.74
N GLN A 48 -0.75 -13.30 9.74
CA GLN A 48 -1.15 -14.60 9.21
C GLN A 48 -0.76 -14.71 7.72
N PRO A 49 -0.31 -15.90 7.28
CA PRO A 49 0.03 -16.15 5.89
C PRO A 49 -1.22 -16.20 4.99
N GLU A 50 -2.38 -16.52 5.54
CA GLU A 50 -3.65 -16.54 4.80
C GLU A 50 -4.12 -15.12 4.42
N PRO A 51 -4.96 -15.01 3.38
CA PRO A 51 -5.69 -13.77 3.10
C PRO A 51 -6.47 -13.27 4.32
N ILE A 52 -6.44 -11.96 4.55
CA ILE A 52 -7.23 -11.31 5.58
C ILE A 52 -8.70 -11.38 5.21
N THR A 53 -9.54 -11.68 6.19
CA THR A 53 -11.00 -11.62 6.04
C THR A 53 -11.56 -10.25 6.41
N VAL A 54 -12.73 -9.92 5.87
CA VAL A 54 -13.49 -8.71 6.23
C VAL A 54 -13.64 -8.53 7.76
N SER A 55 -13.94 -9.60 8.50
CA SER A 55 -14.06 -9.54 9.96
C SER A 55 -12.75 -9.13 10.64
N GLN A 56 -11.62 -9.64 10.15
CA GLN A 56 -10.30 -9.28 10.70
C GLN A 56 -9.92 -7.83 10.40
N ILE A 57 -10.34 -7.27 9.25
CA ILE A 57 -10.20 -5.82 9.01
C ILE A 57 -11.03 -5.02 10.01
N LYS A 58 -12.27 -5.44 10.28
CA LYS A 58 -13.11 -4.79 11.30
C LYS A 58 -12.45 -4.82 12.68
N ASP A 59 -11.89 -5.95 13.08
CA ASP A 59 -11.17 -6.09 14.34
C ASP A 59 -9.89 -5.25 14.38
N TRP A 60 -9.09 -5.26 13.29
CA TRP A 60 -7.86 -4.47 13.17
C TRP A 60 -8.13 -2.96 13.34
N GLN A 61 -9.20 -2.49 12.72
CA GLN A 61 -9.60 -1.08 12.70
C GLN A 61 -10.53 -0.70 13.86
N MET A 62 -10.84 -1.65 14.77
CA MET A 62 -11.78 -1.48 15.88
C MET A 62 -13.15 -0.93 15.43
N LEU A 63 -13.63 -1.38 14.27
CA LEU A 63 -14.85 -0.89 13.66
C LEU A 63 -16.10 -1.51 14.30
N PRO A 64 -17.18 -0.73 14.47
CA PRO A 64 -18.45 -1.30 14.87
C PRO A 64 -19.00 -2.24 13.78
N PRO A 65 -19.81 -3.26 14.16
CA PRO A 65 -20.34 -4.23 13.20
C PRO A 65 -21.13 -3.61 12.04
N SER A 66 -21.76 -2.45 12.29
CA SER A 66 -22.57 -1.70 11.32
C SER A 66 -21.74 -1.02 10.22
N VAL A 67 -20.43 -0.86 10.38
CA VAL A 67 -19.59 -0.27 9.32
C VAL A 67 -19.46 -1.27 8.18
N TYR A 68 -19.78 -0.81 6.97
CA TYR A 68 -19.58 -1.60 5.76
C TYR A 68 -18.09 -1.79 5.50
N VAL A 69 -17.71 -3.03 5.21
CA VAL A 69 -16.35 -3.40 4.80
C VAL A 69 -16.47 -4.44 3.72
N GLU A 70 -15.81 -4.20 2.59
CA GLU A 70 -15.73 -5.12 1.47
C GLU A 70 -14.28 -5.46 1.13
N GLU A 71 -14.08 -6.68 0.65
CA GLU A 71 -12.82 -7.14 0.08
C GLU A 71 -12.94 -7.12 -1.44
N LEU A 72 -11.93 -6.56 -2.11
CA LEU A 72 -11.82 -6.50 -3.55
C LEU A 72 -10.46 -7.03 -4.03
N PRO A 73 -10.36 -7.48 -5.29
CA PRO A 73 -9.08 -7.80 -5.90
C PRO A 73 -8.17 -6.56 -5.94
N GLU A 74 -6.85 -6.74 -5.76
CA GLU A 74 -5.92 -5.61 -5.89
C GLU A 74 -5.95 -4.94 -7.27
N ALA A 75 -6.36 -5.69 -8.32
CA ALA A 75 -6.45 -5.17 -9.67
C ALA A 75 -7.39 -3.96 -9.77
N ASP A 76 -8.49 -3.96 -9.00
CA ASP A 76 -9.48 -2.89 -8.97
C ASP A 76 -8.91 -1.59 -8.40
N PHE A 77 -7.90 -1.68 -7.52
CA PHE A 77 -7.17 -0.52 -7.04
C PHE A 77 -6.29 0.10 -8.14
N TRP A 78 -5.65 -0.74 -8.95
CA TRP A 78 -4.65 -0.33 -9.94
C TRP A 78 -5.24 0.08 -11.28
N GLU A 79 -6.33 -0.54 -11.72
CA GLU A 79 -6.96 -0.32 -13.02
C GLU A 79 -7.19 1.18 -13.35
N PRO A 80 -7.81 1.99 -12.46
CA PRO A 80 -8.08 3.40 -12.78
C PRO A 80 -6.81 4.27 -12.86
N VAL A 81 -5.70 3.84 -12.25
CA VAL A 81 -4.49 4.67 -12.08
C VAL A 81 -3.29 4.19 -12.91
N THR A 82 -3.32 2.97 -13.42
CA THR A 82 -2.24 2.39 -14.25
C THR A 82 -2.59 2.31 -15.73
N THR A 83 -3.85 2.62 -16.09
CA THR A 83 -4.34 2.60 -17.46
C THR A 83 -4.21 4.00 -18.07
N GLU A 84 -3.28 4.15 -19.01
CA GLU A 84 -3.17 5.36 -19.81
C GLU A 84 -4.36 5.47 -20.77
N GLN A 85 -4.91 6.67 -20.89
CA GLN A 85 -5.93 6.98 -21.89
C GLN A 85 -5.31 7.76 -23.05
N GLU A 86 -5.85 7.60 -24.25
CA GLU A 86 -5.34 8.28 -25.45
C GLU A 86 -5.37 9.82 -25.32
N TRP A 87 -6.28 10.34 -24.50
CA TRP A 87 -6.48 11.77 -24.26
C TRP A 87 -5.61 12.35 -23.12
N TYR A 88 -4.78 11.54 -22.45
CA TYR A 88 -3.90 12.03 -21.39
C TYR A 88 -2.80 12.96 -21.91
N GLY A 89 -2.63 14.09 -21.21
CA GLY A 89 -1.48 14.98 -21.36
C GLY A 89 -0.22 14.42 -20.69
N ASP A 90 0.86 15.21 -20.72
CA ASP A 90 2.14 14.81 -20.13
C ASP A 90 2.06 14.63 -18.61
N GLU A 91 1.23 15.43 -17.92
CA GLU A 91 1.06 15.37 -16.46
C GLU A 91 0.34 14.09 -16.03
N GLU A 92 -0.75 13.73 -16.70
CA GLU A 92 -1.51 12.50 -16.41
C GLU A 92 -0.70 11.25 -16.74
N LYS A 93 0.10 11.28 -17.81
CA LYS A 93 1.05 10.20 -18.12
C LYS A 93 2.13 10.06 -17.06
N ALA A 94 2.69 11.18 -16.58
CA ALA A 94 3.66 11.16 -15.49
C ALA A 94 3.05 10.60 -14.19
N ARG A 95 1.81 10.96 -13.85
CA ARG A 95 1.07 10.36 -12.71
C ARG A 95 0.88 8.86 -12.91
N THR A 96 0.45 8.43 -14.09
CA THR A 96 0.25 7.01 -14.42
C THR A 96 1.54 6.21 -14.30
N ALA A 97 2.67 6.75 -14.78
CA ALA A 97 3.97 6.13 -14.63
C ALA A 97 4.39 5.95 -13.16
N LYS A 98 4.14 6.95 -12.30
CA LYS A 98 4.37 6.83 -10.84
C LYS A 98 3.54 5.70 -10.23
N PHE A 99 2.26 5.57 -10.61
CA PHE A 99 1.42 4.47 -10.14
C PHE A 99 1.88 3.10 -10.65
N GLN A 100 2.38 3.02 -11.87
CA GLN A 100 2.96 1.78 -12.41
C GLN A 100 4.24 1.39 -11.64
N GLU A 101 5.12 2.34 -11.32
CA GLU A 101 6.30 2.10 -10.47
C GLU A 101 5.89 1.62 -9.07
N LEU A 102 4.89 2.27 -8.47
CA LEU A 102 4.33 1.86 -7.18
C LEU A 102 3.79 0.43 -7.23
N LYS A 103 3.01 0.09 -8.26
CA LYS A 103 2.50 -1.27 -8.47
C LYS A 103 3.63 -2.30 -8.57
N GLN A 104 4.69 -2.00 -9.32
CA GLN A 104 5.84 -2.90 -9.44
C GLN A 104 6.54 -3.12 -8.09
N LEU A 105 6.64 -2.09 -7.24
CA LEU A 105 7.17 -2.25 -5.88
C LEU A 105 6.30 -3.20 -5.05
N PHE A 106 4.97 -3.06 -5.11
CA PHE A 106 4.04 -3.97 -4.42
C PHE A 106 4.16 -5.41 -4.91
N GLU A 107 4.22 -5.61 -6.23
CA GLU A 107 4.32 -6.93 -6.83
C GLU A 107 5.65 -7.64 -6.48
N LYS A 108 6.72 -6.86 -6.35
CA LYS A 108 8.06 -7.34 -6.02
C LYS A 108 8.24 -7.65 -4.53
N GLU A 109 7.79 -6.76 -3.66
CA GLU A 109 8.10 -6.82 -2.22
C GLU A 109 7.00 -7.51 -1.40
N LEU A 110 5.75 -7.52 -1.88
CA LEU A 110 4.61 -8.03 -1.14
C LEU A 110 3.97 -9.23 -1.80
N THR A 111 3.43 -10.12 -0.98
CA THR A 111 2.64 -11.30 -1.36
C THR A 111 1.27 -11.23 -0.71
N VAL A 112 0.31 -12.07 -1.13
CA VAL A 112 -1.04 -12.13 -0.51
C VAL A 112 -1.66 -10.71 -0.41
N ARG A 113 -1.72 -10.04 -1.55
CA ARG A 113 -2.16 -8.65 -1.68
C ARG A 113 -3.68 -8.59 -1.83
N GLN A 114 -4.31 -7.72 -1.07
CA GLN A 114 -5.77 -7.58 -1.00
C GLN A 114 -6.14 -6.11 -0.86
N GLN A 115 -7.23 -5.73 -1.52
CA GLN A 115 -7.86 -4.44 -1.34
C GLN A 115 -9.04 -4.57 -0.37
N PHE A 116 -9.22 -3.57 0.48
CA PHE A 116 -10.42 -3.43 1.30
C PHE A 116 -10.97 -2.02 1.19
N ARG A 117 -12.29 -1.88 1.14
CA ARG A 117 -12.96 -0.57 1.30
C ARG A 117 -13.76 -0.58 2.58
N VAL A 118 -13.69 0.50 3.34
CA VAL A 118 -14.31 0.67 4.65
C VAL A 118 -15.16 1.93 4.64
N GLY A 119 -16.48 1.81 4.81
CA GLY A 119 -17.43 2.93 4.72
C GLY A 119 -18.38 2.80 3.53
N GLU A 120 -19.27 3.79 3.35
CA GLU A 120 -20.28 3.80 2.26
C GLU A 120 -20.08 4.98 1.31
N THR A 121 -20.19 6.21 1.82
CA THR A 121 -20.03 7.45 1.02
C THR A 121 -18.60 7.98 1.05
N GLU A 122 -17.98 7.96 2.23
CA GLU A 122 -16.55 8.22 2.42
C GLU A 122 -15.90 6.90 2.78
N MET A 123 -15.19 6.31 1.81
CA MET A 123 -14.56 5.01 1.95
C MET A 123 -13.06 5.15 2.20
N ASP A 124 -12.57 4.57 3.28
CA ASP A 124 -11.14 4.32 3.42
C ASP A 124 -10.78 3.08 2.62
N VAL A 125 -9.90 3.25 1.64
CA VAL A 125 -9.42 2.19 0.75
C VAL A 125 -8.04 1.77 1.21
N TYR A 126 -7.89 0.50 1.55
CA TYR A 126 -6.66 -0.12 1.97
C TYR A 126 -6.19 -1.07 0.87
N LEU A 127 -4.91 -0.99 0.50
CA LEU A 127 -4.24 -2.04 -0.26
C LEU A 127 -3.12 -2.60 0.60
N LEU A 128 -3.32 -3.83 1.09
CA LEU A 128 -2.43 -4.49 2.04
C LEU A 128 -1.75 -5.67 1.39
N GLY A 129 -0.49 -5.91 1.74
CA GLY A 129 0.28 -7.08 1.33
C GLY A 129 1.27 -7.52 2.40
N ARG A 130 1.66 -8.78 2.33
CA ARG A 130 2.54 -9.45 3.29
C ARG A 130 3.97 -9.49 2.78
N GLN A 131 4.90 -9.00 3.59
CA GLN A 131 6.34 -9.09 3.36
C GLN A 131 6.88 -10.48 3.67
N THR A 132 8.10 -10.75 3.21
CA THR A 132 8.80 -12.04 3.42
C THR A 132 9.15 -12.32 4.88
N ASP A 133 9.30 -11.27 5.71
CA ASP A 133 9.49 -11.36 7.16
C ASP A 133 8.19 -11.65 7.93
N GLY A 134 7.05 -11.65 7.23
CA GLY A 134 5.72 -11.91 7.78
C GLY A 134 5.00 -10.67 8.28
N GLU A 135 5.62 -9.48 8.24
CA GLU A 135 4.92 -8.23 8.48
C GLU A 135 3.92 -7.94 7.36
N ARG A 136 2.87 -7.19 7.69
CA ARG A 136 1.88 -6.75 6.72
C ARG A 136 1.86 -5.25 6.65
N VAL A 137 2.02 -4.75 5.44
CA VAL A 137 2.19 -3.34 5.14
C VAL A 137 1.42 -3.01 3.87
N GLY A 138 1.27 -1.74 3.57
CA GLY A 138 0.57 -1.33 2.37
C GLY A 138 0.38 0.17 2.32
N ILE A 139 -0.66 0.56 1.59
CA ILE A 139 -1.10 1.95 1.48
C ILE A 139 -2.58 2.06 1.81
N LYS A 140 -2.95 3.25 2.27
CA LYS A 140 -4.34 3.66 2.40
C LYS A 140 -4.56 4.98 1.68
N THR A 141 -5.79 5.18 1.23
CA THR A 141 -6.30 6.46 0.75
C THR A 141 -7.78 6.58 1.09
N LYS A 142 -8.36 7.74 0.87
CA LYS A 142 -9.79 7.98 1.05
C LYS A 142 -10.42 8.22 -0.31
N VAL A 143 -11.57 7.61 -0.54
CA VAL A 143 -12.36 7.79 -1.77
C VAL A 143 -13.74 8.28 -1.34
N VAL A 144 -14.13 9.44 -1.86
CA VAL A 144 -15.47 9.99 -1.68
C VAL A 144 -16.26 9.75 -2.95
N VAL A 145 -17.51 9.30 -2.79
CA VAL A 145 -18.49 9.13 -3.87
C VAL A 145 -19.77 9.84 -3.47
N THR A 146 -20.18 10.86 -4.23
CA THR A 146 -21.43 11.61 -4.06
C THR A 146 -22.51 11.25 -5.07
#